data_AF-A0A7V5VQA1-F1
#
_entry.id   AF-A0A7V5VQA1-F1
#
_cell.length_a   1.000
_cell.length_b   1.000
_cell.length_c   1.000
_cell.angle_alpha   90.00
_cell.angle_beta   90.00
_cell.angle_gamma   90.00
#
_symmetry.space_group_name_H-M   'P 1'
#
loop_
_entity.id
_entity.type
_entity.pdbx_description
1 polymer ?
#
loop_
_entity_poly.entity_id
_entity_poly.type
_entity_poly.pdbx_seq_one_letter_code
_entity_poly.pdbx_strand_id
1 'polypeptide(L)'
;MYRWLWILPALWSGCTNAPAPTVPEVPSAIKQLSVSPCEELRQRLSPLMPPIQIPTGQSSDPFPPEAQEWLKKFLPFTGVFAPIGRWTNAQAKELWLIEYISAEGTLFYAVLVDSVCGVLDTALWAYQQVFSNKVEQAQAFLERDGTCTIRAESRLTEFVGEEPRTTTTTSEKRYQVDWAAGKLRPL
;
A
#
# COMPACT_ATOMS: atom_id res chain seq x y z
N MET A 1 39.01 -39.76 -27.50
CA MET A 1 40.43 -39.95 -27.09
C MET A 1 40.68 -38.92 -25.99
N TYR A 2 40.98 -39.15 -24.72
CA TYR A 2 41.36 -40.28 -23.85
C TYR A 2 40.57 -40.08 -22.53
N ARG A 3 39.71 -40.99 -22.03
CA ARG A 3 39.99 -42.12 -21.11
C ARG A 3 41.15 -41.90 -20.16
N TRP A 4 40.90 -41.66 -18.87
CA TRP A 4 41.67 -42.28 -17.77
C TRP A 4 40.76 -42.50 -16.55
N LEU A 5 40.57 -43.78 -16.26
CA LEU A 5 39.98 -44.38 -15.07
C LEU A 5 41.18 -44.91 -14.25
N TRP A 6 41.23 -44.67 -12.95
CA TRP A 6 42.07 -45.48 -12.06
C TRP A 6 41.31 -45.83 -10.80
N ILE A 7 41.35 -47.13 -10.51
CA ILE A 7 40.78 -47.82 -9.36
C ILE A 7 41.84 -47.89 -8.25
N LEU A 8 41.33 -47.85 -7.01
CA LEU A 8 41.90 -47.97 -5.65
C LEU A 8 43.16 -48.86 -5.45
N PRO A 9 43.81 -48.70 -4.27
CA PRO A 9 43.70 -49.79 -3.30
C PRO A 9 43.46 -49.35 -1.85
N ALA A 10 42.87 -50.27 -1.09
CA ALA A 10 42.61 -50.22 0.34
C ALA A 10 43.83 -50.66 1.17
N LEU A 11 43.94 -50.13 2.39
CA LEU A 11 44.70 -50.64 3.57
C LEU A 11 44.08 -49.95 4.80
N TRP A 12 43.22 -50.60 5.58
CA TRP A 12 43.50 -51.40 6.79
C TRP A 12 44.23 -50.68 7.94
N SER A 13 43.53 -50.65 9.08
CA SER A 13 44.01 -50.62 10.48
C SER A 13 44.39 -49.29 11.12
N GLY A 14 43.62 -48.91 12.16
CA GLY A 14 44.05 -47.91 13.14
C GLY A 14 42.91 -47.37 13.99
N CYS A 15 42.45 -48.14 14.98
CA CYS A 15 41.70 -47.59 16.10
C CYS A 15 42.64 -46.73 16.95
N THR A 16 42.41 -45.43 17.01
CA THR A 16 42.93 -44.56 18.08
C THR A 16 41.82 -43.61 18.52
N ASN A 17 41.53 -43.67 19.83
CA ASN A 17 40.62 -42.79 20.53
C ASN A 17 41.03 -41.32 20.31
N ALA A 18 40.14 -40.54 19.70
CA ALA A 18 40.21 -39.09 19.70
C ALA A 18 38.87 -38.55 20.23
N PRO A 19 38.90 -37.55 21.13
CA PRO A 19 37.70 -37.05 21.80
C PRO A 19 36.75 -36.39 20.79
N ALA A 20 35.46 -36.45 21.13
CA ALA A 20 34.34 -36.02 20.31
C ALA A 20 34.61 -34.74 19.49
N PRO A 21 34.36 -34.74 18.18
CA PRO A 21 34.30 -33.48 17.45
C PRO A 21 33.14 -32.69 18.04
N THR A 22 33.47 -31.57 18.68
CA THR A 22 32.53 -30.51 18.99
C THR A 22 31.83 -30.17 17.68
N VAL A 23 30.58 -30.62 17.55
CA VAL A 23 29.67 -30.10 16.54
C VAL A 23 29.75 -28.59 16.69
N PRO A 24 30.13 -27.82 15.65
CA PRO A 24 29.87 -26.40 15.69
C PRO A 24 28.36 -26.31 15.83
N GLU A 25 27.91 -25.94 17.03
CA GLU A 25 26.54 -25.55 17.29
C GLU A 25 26.26 -24.48 16.25
N VAL A 26 25.54 -24.87 15.20
CA VAL A 26 24.97 -23.95 14.22
C VAL A 26 24.29 -22.91 15.08
N PRO A 27 24.70 -21.63 15.03
CA PRO A 27 24.07 -20.61 15.84
C PRO A 27 22.58 -20.75 15.63
N SER A 28 21.83 -20.93 16.71
CA SER A 28 20.37 -21.00 16.71
C SER A 28 19.71 -19.67 16.28
N ALA A 29 20.44 -18.85 15.50
CA ALA A 29 20.07 -17.55 14.98
C ALA A 29 19.33 -17.64 13.63
N ILE A 30 18.66 -18.75 13.35
CA ILE A 30 17.56 -18.80 12.37
C ILE A 30 16.30 -19.29 13.08
N LYS A 31 15.98 -18.65 14.20
CA LYS A 31 14.62 -18.67 14.73
C LYS A 31 14.03 -17.29 14.52
N GLN A 32 12.99 -17.26 13.68
CA GLN A 32 12.02 -16.17 13.51
C GLN A 32 12.64 -14.96 12.79
N LEU A 33 12.32 -14.69 11.52
CA LEU A 33 11.00 -14.24 11.10
C LEU A 33 10.83 -14.57 9.61
N SER A 34 10.01 -15.57 9.28
CA SER A 34 9.46 -15.73 7.93
C SER A 34 8.15 -14.93 7.80
N VAL A 35 8.15 -13.70 8.32
CA VAL A 35 7.01 -12.80 8.19
C VAL A 35 6.97 -12.39 6.73
N SER A 36 5.82 -12.57 6.07
CA SER A 36 5.69 -12.16 4.68
C SER A 36 6.02 -10.66 4.55
N PRO A 37 6.59 -10.20 3.41
CA PRO A 37 6.85 -8.76 3.21
C PRO A 37 5.62 -7.88 3.47
N CYS A 38 4.42 -8.43 3.25
CA CYS A 38 3.15 -7.77 3.54
C CYS A 38 2.92 -7.61 5.03
N GLU A 39 3.23 -8.63 5.80
CA GLU A 39 2.99 -8.63 7.24
C GLU A 39 4.00 -7.78 8.00
N GLU A 40 5.22 -7.65 7.50
CA GLU A 40 6.18 -6.66 7.99
C GLU A 40 5.73 -5.22 7.65
N LEU A 41 5.27 -5.00 6.42
CA LEU A 41 4.70 -3.72 6.01
C LEU A 41 3.48 -3.37 6.89
N ARG A 42 2.55 -4.32 7.09
CA ARG A 42 1.36 -4.17 7.94
C ARG A 42 1.68 -3.73 9.36
N GLN A 43 2.74 -4.24 9.96
CA GLN A 43 3.14 -3.88 11.32
C GLN A 43 3.63 -2.43 11.38
N ARG A 44 4.38 -1.99 10.36
CA ARG A 44 4.91 -0.63 10.25
C ARG A 44 3.86 0.43 9.89
N LEU A 45 2.77 0.01 9.25
CA LEU A 45 1.74 0.88 8.68
C LEU A 45 0.46 1.01 9.54
N SER A 46 0.50 0.89 10.86
CA SER A 46 -0.75 0.90 11.63
C SER A 46 -1.47 2.26 11.57
N PRO A 47 -2.67 2.38 10.95
CA PRO A 47 -3.78 2.95 11.73
C PRO A 47 -5.25 2.53 11.41
N LEU A 48 -6.06 2.71 12.47
CA LEU A 48 -7.51 2.83 12.74
C LEU A 48 -8.60 2.23 11.80
N MET A 49 -9.55 1.50 12.42
CA MET A 49 -10.80 0.93 11.87
C MET A 49 -12.01 1.91 12.01
N PRO A 50 -13.13 1.76 11.25
CA PRO A 50 -13.99 2.84 10.69
C PRO A 50 -15.16 3.32 11.60
N PRO A 51 -15.90 4.42 11.29
CA PRO A 51 -16.23 5.00 9.96
C PRO A 51 -15.67 6.41 9.69
N ILE A 52 -15.18 6.67 8.48
CA ILE A 52 -14.47 7.92 8.15
C ILE A 52 -15.12 8.66 6.97
N GLN A 53 -15.28 9.98 7.15
CA GLN A 53 -15.48 11.02 6.13
C GLN A 53 -14.18 11.85 6.06
N ILE A 54 -13.66 12.22 4.89
CA ILE A 54 -12.39 13.00 4.79
C ILE A 54 -12.58 14.03 3.68
N PRO A 55 -12.34 15.35 3.91
CA PRO A 55 -11.16 16.04 4.52
C PRO A 55 -11.49 16.90 5.78
N THR A 56 -10.57 17.24 6.70
CA THR A 56 -9.34 18.06 6.52
C THR A 56 -8.13 17.67 7.40
N GLY A 57 -6.96 17.50 6.75
CA GLY A 57 -5.80 18.38 6.97
C GLY A 57 -4.84 18.12 8.15
N GLN A 58 -4.78 16.92 8.73
CA GLN A 58 -3.67 16.56 9.63
C GLN A 58 -3.06 15.23 9.16
N SER A 59 -2.07 15.35 8.27
CA SER A 59 -1.17 14.26 7.88
C SER A 59 -0.50 13.73 9.15
N SER A 60 -0.89 12.53 9.59
CA SER A 60 -0.08 11.72 10.49
C SER A 60 1.17 11.28 9.72
N ASP A 61 2.33 11.38 10.34
CA ASP A 61 3.67 10.94 9.91
C ASP A 61 3.81 10.29 8.51
N PRO A 62 4.78 10.73 7.69
CA PRO A 62 4.98 10.16 6.36
C PRO A 62 5.14 8.64 6.43
N PHE A 63 4.62 7.92 5.43
CA PHE A 63 4.85 6.47 5.29
C PHE A 63 6.34 6.15 5.53
N PRO A 64 6.68 5.04 6.21
CA PRO A 64 8.06 4.58 6.36
C PRO A 64 8.78 4.52 5.00
N PRO A 65 10.10 4.80 4.92
CA PRO A 65 10.82 4.89 3.65
C PRO A 65 10.65 3.67 2.74
N GLU A 66 10.61 2.46 3.29
CA GLU A 66 10.45 1.24 2.47
C GLU A 66 9.05 1.17 1.84
N ALA A 67 8.04 1.66 2.54
CA ALA A 67 6.67 1.71 2.06
C ALA A 67 6.47 2.84 1.03
N GLN A 68 7.16 3.97 1.19
CA GLN A 68 7.23 5.03 0.18
C GLN A 68 7.82 4.48 -1.13
N GLU A 69 8.96 3.78 -1.06
CA GLU A 69 9.59 3.20 -2.24
C GLU A 69 8.72 2.11 -2.89
N TRP A 70 8.02 1.30 -2.08
CA TRP A 70 7.03 0.36 -2.60
C TRP A 70 5.90 1.09 -3.34
N LEU A 71 5.28 2.11 -2.77
CA LEU A 71 4.21 2.87 -3.43
C LEU A 71 4.69 3.54 -4.72
N LYS A 72 5.88 4.17 -4.70
CA LYS A 72 6.46 4.80 -5.90
C LYS A 72 6.78 3.81 -7.02
N LYS A 73 7.05 2.54 -6.69
CA LYS A 73 7.27 1.49 -7.69
C LYS A 73 5.98 1.12 -8.43
N PHE A 74 4.84 1.16 -7.75
CA PHE A 74 3.55 0.69 -8.30
C PHE A 74 2.62 1.83 -8.72
N LEU A 75 2.82 3.03 -8.20
CA LEU A 75 2.01 4.22 -8.49
C LEU A 75 2.85 5.27 -9.21
N PRO A 76 2.31 5.93 -10.25
CA PRO A 76 3.04 6.87 -11.09
C PRO A 76 3.17 8.27 -10.44
N PHE A 77 3.35 8.36 -9.12
CA PHE A 77 3.31 9.64 -8.39
C PHE A 77 4.66 9.96 -7.74
N THR A 78 4.98 11.26 -7.69
CA THR A 78 6.29 11.78 -7.23
C THR A 78 6.26 12.49 -5.88
N GLY A 79 5.09 12.55 -5.24
CA GLY A 79 4.87 13.22 -3.96
C GLY A 79 5.10 12.32 -2.74
N VAL A 80 4.58 12.76 -1.60
CA VAL A 80 4.70 12.04 -0.32
C VAL A 80 3.41 11.32 -0.02
N PHE A 81 3.51 10.08 0.45
CA PHE A 81 2.36 9.30 0.91
C PHE A 81 2.26 9.34 2.45
N ALA A 82 1.04 9.27 3.01
CA ALA A 82 0.76 8.96 4.41
C ALA A 82 -0.38 7.92 4.57
N PRO A 83 -0.24 6.89 5.45
CA PRO A 83 -1.29 5.88 5.62
C PRO A 83 -2.38 6.46 6.53
N ILE A 84 -3.63 6.40 6.09
CA ILE A 84 -4.75 7.00 6.85
C ILE A 84 -5.82 6.00 7.29
N GLY A 85 -5.83 4.80 6.70
CA GLY A 85 -6.71 3.73 7.17
C GLY A 85 -6.44 2.40 6.48
N ARG A 86 -6.92 1.32 7.11
CA ARG A 86 -6.80 -0.06 6.64
C ARG A 86 -8.07 -0.86 6.91
N TRP A 87 -8.46 -1.68 5.95
CA TRP A 87 -9.51 -2.68 6.10
C TRP A 87 -9.05 -4.03 5.57
N THR A 88 -9.33 -5.09 6.32
CA THR A 88 -8.97 -6.46 5.94
C THR A 88 -10.24 -7.28 5.84
N ASN A 89 -10.35 -8.12 4.81
CA ASN A 89 -11.44 -9.08 4.70
C ASN A 89 -11.09 -10.43 5.34
N ALA A 90 -12.06 -11.35 5.37
CA ALA A 90 -11.86 -12.70 5.92
C ALA A 90 -10.80 -13.54 5.17
N GLN A 91 -10.47 -13.15 3.93
CA GLN A 91 -9.46 -13.81 3.08
C GLN A 91 -8.08 -13.11 3.14
N ALA A 92 -7.84 -12.25 4.13
CA ALA A 92 -6.60 -11.52 4.33
C ALA A 92 -6.17 -10.58 3.17
N LYS A 93 -7.09 -10.24 2.25
CA LYS A 93 -6.91 -9.10 1.33
C LYS A 93 -7.11 -7.80 2.09
N GLU A 94 -6.39 -6.77 1.68
CA GLU A 94 -6.40 -5.49 2.36
C GLU A 94 -6.70 -4.32 1.44
N LEU A 95 -7.53 -3.42 1.92
CA LEU A 95 -7.73 -2.10 1.35
C LEU A 95 -7.00 -1.09 2.22
N TRP A 96 -6.06 -0.38 1.63
CA TRP A 96 -5.35 0.74 2.24
C TRP A 96 -5.94 2.05 1.74
N LEU A 97 -6.20 2.97 2.65
CA LEU A 97 -6.48 4.35 2.31
C LEU A 97 -5.22 5.17 2.56
N ILE A 98 -4.80 5.90 1.54
CA ILE A 98 -3.52 6.59 1.46
C ILE A 98 -3.77 8.05 1.12
N GLU A 99 -3.27 8.94 1.96
CA GLU A 99 -3.13 10.35 1.61
C GLU A 99 -1.88 10.50 0.75
N TYR A 100 -2.01 11.22 -0.35
CA TYR A 100 -0.97 11.59 -1.27
C TYR A 100 -0.89 13.12 -1.33
N ILE A 101 0.27 13.66 -1.00
CA ILE A 101 0.52 15.09 -0.92
C ILE A 101 1.45 15.47 -2.06
N SER A 102 0.97 16.34 -2.94
CA SER A 102 1.71 16.90 -4.07
C SER A 102 1.79 18.42 -3.97
N ALA A 103 2.55 19.04 -4.87
CA ALA A 103 2.57 20.50 -5.00
C ALA A 103 1.21 21.09 -5.43
N GLU A 104 0.35 20.30 -6.08
CA GLU A 104 -0.95 20.72 -6.62
C GLU A 104 -2.10 20.56 -5.61
N GLY A 105 -1.84 19.88 -4.49
CA GLY A 105 -2.82 19.62 -3.44
C GLY A 105 -2.74 18.20 -2.90
N THR A 106 -3.79 17.85 -2.15
CA THR A 106 -3.90 16.59 -1.43
C THR A 106 -4.92 15.70 -2.11
N LEU A 107 -4.50 14.48 -2.46
CA LEU A 107 -5.35 13.44 -3.03
C LEU A 107 -5.41 12.27 -2.04
N PHE A 108 -6.56 11.64 -1.91
CA PHE A 108 -6.73 10.46 -1.07
C PHE A 108 -7.08 9.28 -1.97
N TYR A 109 -6.30 8.22 -1.91
CA TYR A 109 -6.43 7.04 -2.77
C TYR A 109 -6.71 5.79 -1.95
N ALA A 110 -7.60 4.95 -2.48
CA ALA A 110 -7.73 3.57 -2.07
C ALA A 110 -6.77 2.69 -2.87
N VAL A 111 -6.00 1.84 -2.20
CA VAL A 111 -5.10 0.86 -2.78
C VAL A 111 -5.47 -0.53 -2.25
N LEU A 112 -5.96 -1.40 -3.14
CA LEU A 112 -6.31 -2.77 -2.79
C LEU A 112 -5.11 -3.67 -3.04
N VAL A 113 -4.69 -4.45 -2.03
CA VAL A 113 -3.53 -5.33 -2.09
C VAL A 113 -3.88 -6.79 -1.79
N ASP A 114 -3.13 -7.70 -2.39
CA ASP A 114 -3.18 -9.13 -2.07
C ASP A 114 -2.22 -9.52 -0.93
N SER A 115 -2.18 -10.82 -0.60
CA SER A 115 -1.34 -11.37 0.46
C SER A 115 0.17 -11.34 0.17
N VAL A 116 0.59 -11.02 -1.05
CA VAL A 116 2.01 -10.95 -1.47
C VAL A 116 2.47 -9.53 -1.77
N CYS A 117 1.73 -8.51 -1.32
CA CYS A 117 1.97 -7.08 -1.63
C CYS A 117 1.80 -6.70 -3.11
N GLY A 118 1.02 -7.46 -3.87
CA GLY A 118 0.59 -7.05 -5.20
C GLY A 118 -0.52 -6.00 -5.10
N VAL A 119 -0.35 -4.85 -5.75
CA VAL A 119 -1.44 -3.89 -5.95
C VAL A 119 -2.41 -4.48 -6.97
N LEU A 120 -3.63 -4.79 -6.52
CA LEU A 120 -4.69 -5.36 -7.33
C LEU A 120 -5.49 -4.28 -8.07
N ASP A 121 -5.78 -3.18 -7.38
CA ASP A 121 -6.57 -2.08 -7.92
C ASP A 121 -6.35 -0.78 -7.14
N THR A 122 -6.69 0.35 -7.74
CA THR A 122 -6.61 1.67 -7.12
C THR A 122 -7.77 2.57 -7.53
N ALA A 123 -8.22 3.45 -6.64
CA ALA A 123 -9.19 4.49 -6.99
C ALA A 123 -8.92 5.79 -6.23
N LEU A 124 -9.12 6.92 -6.91
CA LEU A 124 -9.20 8.22 -6.24
C LEU A 124 -10.46 8.23 -5.36
N TRP A 125 -10.27 8.46 -4.07
CA TRP A 125 -11.28 8.32 -3.04
C TRP A 125 -11.83 9.68 -2.61
N ALA A 126 -10.94 10.64 -2.39
CA ALA A 126 -11.27 12.02 -2.05
C ALA A 126 -10.13 12.93 -2.53
N TYR A 127 -10.34 14.24 -2.60
CA TYR A 127 -9.27 15.19 -2.91
C TYR A 127 -9.60 16.61 -2.48
N GLN A 128 -8.57 17.45 -2.38
CA GLN A 128 -8.69 18.90 -2.29
C GLN A 128 -7.56 19.53 -3.11
N GLN A 129 -7.94 20.22 -4.18
CA GLN A 129 -7.03 20.92 -5.08
C GLN A 129 -7.48 22.38 -5.22
N VAL A 130 -6.50 23.28 -5.16
CA VAL A 130 -6.74 24.72 -5.26
C VAL A 130 -5.85 25.27 -6.36
N PHE A 131 -6.50 25.78 -7.41
CA PHE A 131 -5.89 26.48 -8.52
C PHE A 131 -6.22 27.98 -8.41
N SER A 132 -5.56 28.80 -9.21
CA SER A 132 -5.72 30.27 -9.17
C SER A 132 -7.16 30.74 -9.36
N ASN A 133 -7.95 30.05 -10.18
CA ASN A 133 -9.33 30.40 -10.51
C ASN A 133 -10.34 29.27 -10.26
N LYS A 134 -9.90 28.15 -9.68
CA LYS A 134 -10.71 26.93 -9.54
C LYS A 134 -10.40 26.23 -8.23
N VAL A 135 -11.43 25.84 -7.51
CA VAL A 135 -11.33 24.98 -6.32
C VAL A 135 -12.03 23.67 -6.65
N GLU A 136 -11.36 22.56 -6.46
CA GLU A 136 -11.96 21.24 -6.60
C GLU A 136 -11.80 20.47 -5.31
N GLN A 137 -12.88 19.86 -4.85
CA GLN A 137 -12.89 19.04 -3.64
C GLN A 137 -13.77 17.83 -3.85
N ALA A 138 -13.38 16.69 -3.27
CA ALA A 138 -14.24 15.54 -3.15
C ALA A 138 -14.11 14.95 -1.77
N GLN A 139 -15.24 14.50 -1.22
CA GLN A 139 -15.33 13.83 0.06
C GLN A 139 -15.80 12.40 -0.14
N ALA A 140 -15.13 11.47 0.55
CA ALA A 140 -15.52 10.07 0.56
C ALA A 140 -16.33 9.73 1.81
N PHE A 141 -17.31 8.85 1.64
CA PHE A 141 -18.13 8.30 2.71
C PHE A 141 -18.10 6.77 2.57
N LEU A 142 -17.35 6.08 3.44
CA LEU A 142 -17.29 4.62 3.45
C LEU A 142 -18.26 4.04 4.49
N GLU A 143 -19.19 3.23 4.00
CA GLU A 143 -20.14 2.48 4.79
C GLU A 143 -19.54 1.14 5.28
N ARG A 144 -20.15 0.56 6.32
CA ARG A 144 -19.66 -0.69 6.94
C ARG A 144 -19.78 -1.91 6.02
N ASP A 145 -20.65 -1.86 5.03
CA ASP A 145 -20.87 -2.90 4.02
C ASP A 145 -19.81 -2.86 2.89
N GLY A 146 -18.87 -1.90 2.94
CA GLY A 146 -17.85 -1.71 1.92
C GLY A 146 -18.32 -0.87 0.72
N THR A 147 -19.51 -0.26 0.80
CA THR A 147 -19.97 0.75 -0.15
C THR A 147 -19.29 2.08 0.13
N CYS A 148 -18.75 2.71 -0.90
CA CYS A 148 -18.17 4.05 -0.83
C CYS A 148 -18.94 5.01 -1.73
N THR A 149 -19.29 6.17 -1.20
CA THR A 149 -19.84 7.28 -1.96
C THR A 149 -18.85 8.43 -1.99
N ILE A 150 -18.54 8.95 -3.17
CA ILE A 150 -17.66 10.10 -3.38
C ILE A 150 -18.52 11.25 -3.89
N ARG A 151 -18.56 12.34 -3.14
CA ARG A 151 -19.22 13.59 -3.54
C ARG A 151 -18.18 14.60 -3.92
N ALA A 152 -18.16 15.00 -5.18
CA ALA A 152 -17.22 15.98 -5.71
C ALA A 152 -17.93 17.31 -6.01
N GLU A 153 -17.25 18.40 -5.69
CA GLU A 153 -17.64 19.76 -5.99
C GLU A 153 -16.49 20.49 -6.66
N SER A 154 -16.79 21.19 -7.75
CA SER A 154 -15.87 22.02 -8.50
C SER A 154 -16.43 23.43 -8.56
N ARG A 155 -15.69 24.41 -8.03
CA ARG A 155 -16.04 25.84 -8.07
C ARG A 155 -15.06 26.55 -8.99
N LEU A 156 -15.55 27.06 -10.12
CA LEU A 156 -14.77 27.82 -11.08
C LEU A 156 -15.19 29.29 -10.98
N THR A 157 -14.22 30.19 -10.79
CA THR A 157 -14.43 31.63 -10.82
C THR A 157 -13.81 32.20 -12.08
N GLU A 158 -14.65 32.74 -12.97
CA GLU A 158 -14.23 33.39 -14.21
C GLU A 158 -14.43 34.90 -14.09
N PHE A 159 -13.57 35.69 -14.71
CA PHE A 159 -13.74 37.14 -14.78
C PHE A 159 -14.30 37.50 -16.15
N VAL A 160 -15.52 38.06 -16.19
CA VAL A 160 -16.14 38.57 -17.42
C VAL A 160 -16.11 40.09 -17.32
N GLY A 161 -15.08 40.72 -17.90
CA GLY A 161 -14.77 42.12 -17.62
C GLY A 161 -14.15 42.29 -16.22
N GLU A 162 -14.65 43.23 -15.43
CA GLU A 162 -14.24 43.43 -14.02
C GLU A 162 -15.10 42.63 -13.02
N GLU A 163 -16.11 41.92 -13.48
CA GLU A 163 -17.05 41.20 -12.61
C GLU A 163 -16.69 39.70 -12.49
N PRO A 164 -16.50 39.17 -11.26
CA PRO A 164 -16.30 37.74 -11.06
C PRO A 164 -17.62 36.98 -11.17
N ARG A 165 -17.63 35.90 -11.95
CA ARG A 165 -18.72 34.93 -12.07
C ARG A 165 -18.26 33.58 -11.56
N THR A 166 -18.91 33.07 -10.51
CA THR A 166 -18.62 31.73 -9.97
C THR A 166 -19.66 30.71 -10.45
N THR A 167 -19.17 29.59 -10.99
CA THR A 167 -19.97 28.42 -11.34
C THR A 167 -19.59 27.26 -10.44
N THR A 168 -20.59 26.64 -9.81
CA THR A 168 -20.41 25.45 -8.98
C THR A 168 -21.01 24.23 -9.68
N THR A 169 -20.22 23.18 -9.83
CA THR A 169 -20.66 21.87 -10.34
C THR A 169 -20.51 20.83 -9.25
N THR A 170 -21.54 20.03 -9.01
CA THR A 170 -21.51 18.90 -8.08
C THR A 170 -21.70 17.59 -8.83
N SER A 171 -21.05 16.53 -8.35
CA SER A 171 -21.25 15.17 -8.84
C SER A 171 -21.12 14.16 -7.72
N GLU A 172 -21.73 12.99 -7.91
CA GLU A 172 -21.65 11.87 -6.98
C GLU A 172 -21.26 10.61 -7.75
N LYS A 173 -20.34 9.81 -7.19
CA LYS A 173 -19.95 8.50 -7.70
C LYS A 173 -20.02 7.48 -6.57
N ARG A 174 -20.40 6.25 -6.88
CA ARG A 174 -20.51 5.17 -5.89
C ARG A 174 -19.64 4.00 -6.31
N TYR A 175 -19.04 3.34 -5.33
CA TYR A 175 -18.13 2.22 -5.52
C TYR A 175 -18.44 1.12 -4.51
N GLN A 176 -18.25 -0.13 -4.91
CA GLN A 176 -18.27 -1.30 -4.04
C GLN A 176 -16.91 -1.98 -4.09
N VAL A 177 -16.39 -2.35 -2.92
CA VAL A 177 -15.21 -3.23 -2.86
C VAL A 177 -15.61 -4.66 -3.21
N ASP A 178 -15.12 -5.18 -4.35
CA ASP A 178 -15.21 -6.60 -4.71
C ASP A 178 -13.97 -7.33 -4.24
N TRP A 179 -14.07 -7.86 -3.04
CA TRP A 179 -13.04 -8.67 -2.42
C TRP A 179 -12.70 -9.94 -3.21
N ALA A 180 -13.67 -10.57 -3.86
CA ALA A 180 -13.44 -11.80 -4.61
C ALA A 180 -12.64 -11.49 -5.88
N ALA A 181 -13.11 -10.54 -6.69
CA ALA A 181 -12.44 -10.11 -7.92
C ALA A 181 -11.15 -9.32 -7.66
N GLY A 182 -10.97 -8.79 -6.46
CA GLY A 182 -9.84 -7.91 -6.16
C GLY A 182 -9.95 -6.58 -6.90
N LYS A 183 -11.15 -5.99 -6.96
CA LYS A 183 -11.40 -4.75 -7.71
C LYS A 183 -12.34 -3.80 -6.97
N LEU A 184 -12.23 -2.52 -7.28
CA LEU A 184 -13.18 -1.47 -6.90
C LEU A 184 -14.18 -1.31 -8.04
N ARG A 185 -15.45 -1.65 -7.80
CA ARG A 185 -16.49 -1.64 -8.84
C ARG A 185 -17.34 -0.38 -8.74
N PRO A 186 -17.47 0.42 -9.80
CA PRO A 186 -18.50 1.46 -9.86
C PRO A 186 -19.89 0.84 -9.69
N LEU A 187 -20.74 1.51 -8.92
CA LEU A 187 -22.16 1.18 -8.73
C LEU A 187 -23.06 2.08 -9.58
#